data_AF-A0A9P3J929-F1
#
_entry.id   AF-A0A9P3J929-F1
#
_cell.length_a   1.000
_cell.length_b   1.000
_cell.length_c   1.000
_cell.angle_alpha   90.00
_cell.angle_beta   90.00
_cell.angle_gamma   90.00
#
_symmetry.space_group_name_H-M   'P 1'
#
loop_
_entity.id
_entity.type
_entity.pdbx_description
1 polymer ?
#
loop_
_entity_poly.entity_id
_entity_poly.type
_entity_poly.pdbx_seq_one_letter_code
_entity_poly.pdbx_strand_id
1 'polypeptide(L)'
;MDQNGNTFSVRPQQLTFVEVGEEDFNAADLPSFLSSVESLMADSSLLEMVWEMFLPEQPTVTTLEFAEIAFGEAEDPLIPHFAAHRLLTADRIFFKRVRSMAHSFELRPPTQVEQLRKQAAAEAAVRAEQEEFVTSIREALRLPPGQKPTPEVWRERIEQGEAGGG
;
A
#
# COMPACT_ATOMS: atom_id res chain seq x y z
N MET A 1 1.34 -7.66 -27.89
CA MET A 1 2.49 -7.62 -28.82
C MET A 1 2.95 -6.19 -28.88
N ASP A 2 4.25 -5.93 -28.71
CA ASP A 2 4.79 -4.61 -29.01
C ASP A 2 5.12 -4.49 -30.50
N GLN A 3 5.41 -3.26 -30.91
CA GLN A 3 5.71 -2.86 -32.28
C GLN A 3 7.00 -3.46 -32.88
N ASN A 4 7.72 -4.32 -32.13
CA ASN A 4 8.92 -5.02 -32.59
C ASN A 4 8.75 -6.55 -32.63
N GLY A 5 7.53 -7.07 -32.45
CA GLY A 5 7.23 -8.50 -32.58
C GLY A 5 7.72 -9.35 -31.40
N ASN A 6 8.12 -8.75 -30.28
CA ASN A 6 8.52 -9.51 -29.10
C ASN A 6 7.30 -9.91 -28.28
N THR A 7 7.15 -11.22 -28.12
CA THR A 7 6.10 -11.83 -27.28
C THR A 7 6.68 -12.05 -25.89
N PHE A 8 6.45 -11.12 -24.96
CA PHE A 8 6.80 -11.33 -23.56
C PHE A 8 5.82 -12.34 -22.95
N SER A 9 6.24 -13.60 -22.90
CA SER A 9 5.55 -14.63 -22.11
C SER A 9 5.92 -14.43 -20.65
N VAL A 10 4.99 -13.87 -19.86
CA VAL A 10 5.11 -13.85 -18.41
C VAL A 10 4.81 -15.28 -17.94
N ARG A 11 5.87 -16.03 -17.60
CA ARG A 11 5.70 -17.35 -17.01
C ARG A 11 5.07 -17.18 -15.63
N PRO A 12 3.97 -17.86 -15.30
CA PRO A 12 3.45 -17.88 -13.94
C PRO A 12 4.53 -18.50 -13.05
N GLN A 13 5.16 -17.69 -12.20
CA GLN A 13 6.05 -18.19 -11.17
C GLN A 13 5.18 -18.62 -9.99
N GLN A 14 5.10 -19.91 -9.73
CA GLN A 14 4.56 -20.40 -8.46
C GLN A 14 5.58 -20.09 -7.36
N LEU A 15 5.26 -19.14 -6.50
CA LEU A 15 5.96 -18.92 -5.24
C LEU A 15 5.36 -19.87 -4.21
N THR A 16 6.09 -20.94 -3.89
CA THR A 16 5.70 -21.85 -2.80
C THR A 16 6.34 -21.33 -1.53
N PHE A 17 5.53 -20.75 -0.64
CA PHE A 17 5.95 -20.44 0.72
C PHE A 17 5.83 -21.74 1.51
N VAL A 18 6.95 -22.45 1.69
CA VAL A 18 7.00 -23.65 2.54
C VAL A 18 7.51 -23.20 3.89
N GLU A 19 6.61 -23.07 4.85
CA GLU A 19 6.98 -22.88 6.25
C GLU A 19 7.17 -24.26 6.87
N VAL A 20 8.35 -24.46 7.45
CA VAL A 20 8.70 -25.71 8.12
C VAL A 20 7.93 -25.75 9.44
N GLY A 21 6.84 -26.51 9.55
CA GLY A 21 6.23 -26.71 10.87
C GLY A 21 4.87 -27.38 11.04
N GLU A 22 3.94 -27.36 10.07
CA GLU A 22 2.59 -27.90 10.31
C GLU A 22 2.08 -28.80 9.17
N GLU A 23 1.62 -30.00 9.54
CA GLU A 23 1.19 -31.08 8.63
C GLU A 23 -0.25 -30.95 8.10
N ASP A 24 -1.01 -29.89 8.44
CA ASP A 24 -2.45 -29.81 8.18
C ASP A 24 -2.91 -28.55 7.41
N PHE A 25 -2.18 -28.10 6.39
CA PHE A 25 -2.66 -27.03 5.52
C PHE A 25 -3.82 -27.51 4.63
N ASN A 26 -5.04 -27.08 4.94
CA ASN A 26 -6.21 -27.28 4.10
C ASN A 26 -6.58 -25.98 3.38
N ALA A 27 -6.65 -26.03 2.04
CA ALA A 27 -6.97 -24.88 1.21
C ALA A 27 -8.35 -24.27 1.53
N ALA A 28 -9.28 -25.03 2.12
CA ALA A 28 -10.56 -24.53 2.57
C ALA A 28 -10.47 -23.52 3.73
N ASP A 29 -9.37 -23.54 4.51
CA ASP A 29 -9.15 -22.66 5.66
C ASP A 29 -8.41 -21.35 5.27
N LEU A 30 -7.99 -21.24 4.01
CA LEU A 30 -7.32 -20.04 3.49
C LEU A 30 -8.16 -18.75 3.64
N PRO A 31 -9.49 -18.74 3.40
CA PRO A 31 -10.29 -17.53 3.57
C PRO A 31 -10.34 -17.04 5.02
N SER A 32 -10.48 -17.95 6.00
CA SER A 32 -10.48 -17.59 7.42
C SER A 32 -9.11 -17.10 7.85
N PHE A 33 -8.04 -17.74 7.38
CA PHE A 33 -6.67 -17.27 7.60
C PHE A 33 -6.48 -15.84 7.10
N LEU A 34 -6.83 -15.56 5.84
CA LEU A 34 -6.70 -14.22 5.25
C LEU A 34 -7.56 -13.18 5.98
N SER A 35 -8.77 -13.55 6.39
CA SER A 35 -9.63 -12.66 7.18
C SER A 35 -9.01 -12.30 8.53
N SER A 36 -8.37 -13.26 9.23
CA SER A 36 -7.66 -12.99 10.48
C SER A 36 -6.47 -12.05 10.25
N VAL A 37 -5.71 -12.27 9.18
CA VAL A 37 -4.60 -11.39 8.78
C VAL A 37 -5.10 -9.97 8.50
N GLU A 38 -6.18 -9.83 7.73
CA GLU A 38 -6.77 -8.52 7.41
C GLU A 38 -7.31 -7.81 8.65
N SER A 39 -7.87 -8.56 9.61
CA SER A 39 -8.32 -8.01 10.88
C SER A 39 -7.18 -7.41 11.71
N LEU A 40 -6.01 -8.06 11.74
CA LEU A 40 -4.83 -7.52 12.43
C LEU A 40 -4.27 -6.28 11.72
N MET A 41 -4.37 -6.23 10.39
CA MET A 41 -3.86 -5.11 9.56
C MET A 41 -4.81 -3.90 9.49
N ALA A 42 -5.98 -3.94 10.14
CA ALA A 42 -7.03 -2.94 9.96
C ALA A 42 -6.66 -1.54 10.48
N ASP A 43 -5.73 -1.45 11.43
CA ASP A 43 -5.29 -0.18 12.00
C ASP A 43 -4.26 0.51 11.10
N SER A 44 -4.66 1.62 10.48
CA SER A 44 -3.79 2.43 9.62
C SER A 44 -2.64 3.11 10.35
N SER A 45 -2.73 3.27 11.67
CA SER A 45 -1.70 3.92 12.50
C SER A 45 -0.64 2.95 13.02
N LEU A 46 -0.88 1.64 12.89
CA LEU A 46 -0.01 0.58 13.42
C LEU A 46 1.45 0.72 12.97
N LEU A 47 1.67 0.97 11.67
CA LEU A 47 3.02 1.14 11.11
C LEU A 47 3.77 2.33 11.71
N GLU A 48 3.07 3.44 11.97
CA GLU A 48 3.66 4.62 12.59
C GLU A 48 4.04 4.35 14.04
N MET A 49 3.09 3.80 14.82
CA MET A 49 3.31 3.48 16.23
C MET A 49 4.51 2.56 16.40
N VAL A 50 4.56 1.46 15.65
CA VAL A 50 5.65 0.47 15.76
C VAL A 50 6.97 1.08 15.29
N TRP A 51 6.96 1.92 14.25
CA TRP A 51 8.17 2.64 13.82
C TRP A 51 8.71 3.57 14.91
N GLU A 52 7.84 4.32 15.60
CA GLU A 52 8.25 5.19 16.72
C GLU A 52 8.86 4.40 17.88
N MET A 53 8.34 3.20 18.16
CA MET A 53 8.88 2.32 19.19
C MET A 53 10.28 1.79 18.88
N PHE A 54 10.58 1.47 17.62
CA PHE A 54 11.88 0.92 17.21
C PHE A 54 12.96 1.98 16.98
N LEU A 55 12.59 3.23 16.65
CA LEU A 55 13.52 4.34 16.40
C LEU A 55 14.67 4.48 17.44
N PRO A 56 14.41 4.40 18.76
CA PRO A 56 15.47 4.52 19.76
C PRO A 56 16.33 3.27 19.94
N GLU A 57 15.88 2.10 19.49
CA GLU A 57 16.50 0.81 19.84
C GLU A 57 17.44 0.29 18.75
N GLN A 58 16.98 0.23 17.50
CA GLN A 58 17.73 -0.38 16.41
C GLN A 58 17.37 0.17 15.02
N PRO A 59 18.32 0.23 14.08
CA PRO A 59 18.08 0.75 12.73
C PRO A 59 17.39 -0.25 11.80
N THR A 60 17.22 -1.51 12.21
CA THR A 60 16.70 -2.60 11.39
C THR A 60 15.78 -3.48 12.21
N VAL A 61 14.71 -3.99 11.62
CA VAL A 61 13.72 -4.85 12.25
C VAL A 61 13.43 -6.05 11.34
N THR A 62 13.28 -7.23 11.92
CA THR A 62 12.81 -8.44 11.24
C THR A 62 11.28 -8.52 11.25
N THR A 63 10.70 -9.34 10.36
CA THR A 63 9.24 -9.54 10.36
C THR A 63 8.70 -10.13 11.67
N LEU A 64 9.51 -10.95 12.35
CA LEU A 64 9.14 -11.55 13.64
C LEU A 64 9.14 -10.50 14.76
N GLU A 65 10.22 -9.74 14.92
CA GLU A 65 10.30 -8.65 15.91
C GLU A 65 9.18 -7.62 15.71
N PHE A 66 8.87 -7.28 14.45
CA PHE A 66 7.74 -6.40 14.16
C PHE A 66 6.41 -7.01 14.62
N ALA A 67 6.18 -8.31 14.35
CA ALA A 67 4.94 -8.98 14.73
C ALA A 67 4.75 -9.01 16.25
N GLU A 68 5.81 -9.29 17.01
CA GLU A 68 5.79 -9.31 18.47
C GLU A 68 5.43 -7.94 19.05
N ILE A 69 6.01 -6.85 18.51
CA ILE A 69 5.70 -5.50 18.96
C ILE A 69 4.32 -5.02 18.50
N ALA A 70 3.94 -5.32 17.25
CA ALA A 70 2.69 -4.85 16.66
C ALA A 70 1.45 -5.58 17.18
N PHE A 71 1.56 -6.88 17.42
CA PHE A 71 0.43 -7.76 17.71
C PHE A 71 0.52 -8.48 19.06
N GLY A 72 1.67 -8.38 19.74
CA GLY A 72 1.97 -9.13 20.95
C GLY A 72 2.50 -10.54 20.67
N GLU A 73 2.90 -11.24 21.73
CA GLU A 73 3.24 -12.66 21.67
C GLU A 73 1.97 -13.48 21.43
N ALA A 74 2.03 -14.39 20.45
CA ALA A 74 0.94 -15.30 20.10
C ALA A 74 1.39 -16.76 20.23
N GLU A 75 0.46 -17.65 20.62
CA GLU A 75 0.73 -19.09 20.70
C GLU A 75 1.06 -19.68 19.32
N ASP A 76 0.39 -19.18 18.27
CA ASP A 76 0.71 -19.44 16.87
C ASP A 76 1.21 -18.15 16.19
N PRO A 77 2.50 -18.07 15.83
CA PRO A 77 3.09 -16.88 15.24
C PRO A 77 2.75 -16.69 13.75
N LEU A 78 2.09 -17.65 13.10
CA LEU A 78 1.89 -17.64 11.64
C LEU A 78 1.09 -16.43 11.16
N ILE A 79 -0.09 -16.18 11.75
CA ILE A 79 -0.96 -15.07 11.35
C ILE A 79 -0.28 -13.71 11.63
N PRO A 80 0.26 -13.43 12.84
CA PRO A 80 0.98 -12.18 13.11
C PRO A 80 2.20 -11.97 12.22
N HIS A 81 3.01 -13.02 11.99
CA HIS A 81 4.20 -12.94 11.14
C HIS A 81 3.84 -12.61 9.70
N PHE A 82 2.81 -13.27 9.15
CA PHE A 82 2.36 -13.02 7.78
C PHE A 82 1.76 -11.62 7.64
N ALA A 83 0.98 -11.15 8.62
CA ALA A 83 0.47 -9.78 8.67
C ALA A 83 1.60 -8.75 8.69
N ALA A 84 2.61 -8.94 9.55
CA ALA A 84 3.79 -8.09 9.63
C ALA A 84 4.55 -8.03 8.29
N HIS A 85 4.81 -9.20 7.68
CA HIS A 85 5.46 -9.26 6.38
C HIS A 85 4.69 -8.50 5.29
N ARG A 86 3.35 -8.63 5.27
CA ARG A 86 2.49 -7.90 4.31
C ARG A 86 2.56 -6.39 4.54
N LEU A 87 2.42 -5.93 5.78
CA LEU A 87 2.50 -4.51 6.14
C LEU A 87 3.86 -3.91 5.74
N LEU A 88 4.96 -4.54 6.15
CA LEU A 88 6.31 -4.06 5.88
C LEU A 88 6.67 -4.08 4.39
N THR A 89 6.17 -5.07 3.63
CA THR A 89 6.40 -5.14 2.19
C THR A 89 5.58 -4.09 1.42
N ALA A 90 4.37 -3.79 1.89
CA ALA A 90 3.52 -2.76 1.30
C ALA A 90 3.94 -1.35 1.70
N ASP A 91 4.62 -1.18 2.85
CA ASP A 91 5.01 0.12 3.37
C ASP A 91 5.94 0.89 2.40
N ARG A 92 5.64 2.18 2.27
CA ARG A 92 6.41 3.14 1.48
C ARG A 92 6.90 4.33 2.29
N ILE A 93 6.53 4.42 3.57
CA ILE A 93 6.75 5.60 4.41
C ILE A 93 7.75 5.33 5.53
N PHE A 94 7.58 4.29 6.34
CA PHE A 94 8.35 4.10 7.58
C PHE A 94 9.53 3.12 7.47
N PHE A 95 9.37 2.03 6.72
CA PHE A 95 10.32 0.93 6.62
C PHE A 95 10.79 0.69 5.19
N LYS A 96 12.05 0.32 5.02
CA LYS A 96 12.67 0.02 3.73
C LYS A 96 13.28 -1.37 3.75
N ARG A 97 12.90 -2.22 2.80
CA ARG A 97 13.44 -3.58 2.69
C ARG A 97 14.96 -3.58 2.51
N VAL A 98 15.65 -4.37 3.33
CA VAL A 98 17.08 -4.65 3.20
C VAL A 98 17.29 -5.70 2.11
N ARG A 99 18.11 -5.40 1.10
CA ARG A 99 18.33 -6.35 -0.01
C ARG A 99 19.32 -7.46 0.32
N SER A 100 20.23 -7.22 1.26
CA SER A 100 21.27 -8.17 1.66
C SER A 100 20.80 -9.18 2.71
N MET A 101 19.67 -8.94 3.39
CA MET A 101 19.17 -9.75 4.49
C MET A 101 17.69 -10.07 4.28
N ALA A 102 17.36 -11.36 4.22
CA ALA A 102 15.99 -11.80 4.00
C ALA A 102 15.10 -11.45 5.20
N HIS A 103 13.85 -11.05 4.94
CA HIS A 103 12.85 -10.73 5.95
C HIS A 103 13.25 -9.60 6.92
N SER A 104 14.12 -8.68 6.49
CA SER A 104 14.58 -7.55 7.30
C SER A 104 14.33 -6.20 6.63
N PHE A 105 14.04 -5.20 7.45
CA PHE A 105 13.64 -3.87 7.04
C PHE A 105 14.37 -2.80 7.86
N GLU A 106 14.94 -1.82 7.19
CA GLU A 106 15.54 -0.64 7.81
C GLU A 106 14.47 0.39 8.16
N LEU A 107 14.57 0.99 9.34
CA LEU A 107 13.77 2.15 9.71
C LEU A 107 14.22 3.36 8.91
N ARG A 108 13.28 4.11 8.34
CA ARG A 108 13.57 5.40 7.71
C ARG A 108 13.77 6.47 8.80
N PRO A 109 14.74 7.38 8.66
CA PRO A 109 14.91 8.50 9.60
C PRO A 109 13.68 9.42 9.62
N PRO A 110 13.37 10.09 10.74
CA PRO A 110 12.20 10.97 10.85
C PRO A 110 12.15 12.06 9.77
N THR A 111 13.29 12.67 9.45
CA THR A 111 13.39 13.67 8.38
C THR A 111 12.98 13.13 7.01
N GLN A 112 13.31 11.86 6.72
CA GLN A 112 12.92 11.19 5.48
C GLN A 112 11.44 10.84 5.50
N VAL A 113 10.90 10.38 6.63
CA VAL A 113 9.47 10.07 6.80
C VAL A 113 8.62 11.32 6.57
N GLU A 114 8.99 12.47 7.14
CA GLU A 114 8.29 13.74 6.92
C GLU A 114 8.27 14.14 5.45
N GLN A 115 9.39 13.99 4.74
CA GLN A 115 9.48 14.27 3.31
C GLN A 115 8.55 13.35 2.49
N LEU A 116 8.60 12.05 2.77
CA LEU A 116 7.75 11.06 2.08
C LEU A 116 6.26 11.30 2.35
N ARG A 117 5.88 11.70 3.56
CA ARG A 117 4.50 12.08 3.89
C ARG A 117 4.03 13.29 3.10
N LYS A 118 4.84 14.34 3.04
CA LYS A 118 4.54 15.54 2.24
C LYS A 118 4.38 15.19 0.76
N GLN A 119 5.28 14.36 0.23
CA GLN A 119 5.20 13.88 -1.14
C GLN A 119 3.92 13.07 -1.38
N ALA A 120 3.61 12.10 -0.53
CA ALA A 120 2.41 11.28 -0.64
C ALA A 120 1.12 12.12 -0.57
N ALA A 121 1.09 13.14 0.30
CA ALA A 121 -0.02 14.08 0.41
C ALA A 121 -0.20 14.91 -0.88
N ALA A 122 0.89 15.42 -1.45
CA ALA A 122 0.86 16.14 -2.72
C ALA A 122 0.38 15.24 -3.88
N GLU A 123 0.90 14.01 -3.97
CA GLU A 123 0.47 13.03 -4.97
C GLU A 123 -1.01 12.63 -4.80
N ALA A 124 -1.49 12.52 -3.56
CA ALA A 124 -2.89 12.25 -3.27
C ALA A 124 -3.80 13.42 -3.68
N ALA A 125 -3.38 14.67 -3.44
CA ALA A 125 -4.12 15.85 -3.86
C ALA A 125 -4.26 15.92 -5.39
N VAL A 126 -3.16 15.71 -6.11
CA VAL A 126 -3.17 15.68 -7.59
C VAL A 126 -4.07 14.54 -8.10
N ARG A 127 -4.03 13.37 -7.48
CA ARG A 127 -4.88 12.24 -7.85
C ARG A 127 -6.37 12.54 -7.61
N ALA A 128 -6.70 13.16 -6.48
CA ALA A 128 -8.07 13.52 -6.14
C ALA A 128 -8.66 14.50 -7.17
N GLU A 129 -7.90 15.52 -7.58
CA GLU A 129 -8.30 16.46 -8.63
C GLU A 129 -8.56 15.75 -9.97
N GLN A 130 -7.67 14.83 -10.36
CA GLN A 130 -7.84 14.04 -11.58
C GLN A 130 -9.09 13.15 -11.52
N GLU A 131 -9.34 12.51 -10.38
CA GLU A 131 -10.52 11.66 -10.17
C GLU A 131 -11.82 12.46 -10.18
N GLU A 132 -11.83 13.66 -9.60
CA GLU A 132 -12.95 14.60 -9.66
C GLU A 132 -13.23 15.01 -11.11
N PHE A 133 -12.19 15.36 -11.87
CA PHE A 133 -12.32 15.72 -13.28
C PHE A 133 -12.88 14.56 -14.12
N VAL A 134 -12.35 13.34 -13.95
CA VAL A 134 -12.84 12.15 -14.64
C VAL A 134 -14.30 11.85 -14.25
N THR A 135 -14.66 12.04 -12.99
CA THR A 135 -16.04 11.86 -12.51
C THR A 135 -16.98 12.85 -13.19
N SER A 136 -16.59 14.12 -13.25
CA SER A 136 -17.33 15.18 -13.94
C SER A 136 -17.56 14.88 -15.43
N ILE A 137 -16.54 14.35 -16.14
CA ILE A 137 -16.70 13.89 -17.53
C ILE A 137 -17.72 12.75 -17.62
N ARG A 138 -17.63 11.75 -16.74
CA ARG A 138 -18.56 10.60 -16.74
C ARG A 138 -20.00 11.05 -16.50
N GLU A 139 -20.22 12.02 -15.63
CA GLU A 139 -21.55 12.60 -15.41
C GLU A 139 -22.05 13.35 -16.63
N ALA A 140 -21.22 14.18 -17.25
CA ALA A 140 -21.58 14.90 -18.47
C ALA A 140 -21.93 13.98 -19.64
N LEU A 141 -21.27 12.82 -19.75
CA LEU A 141 -21.59 11.81 -20.76
C LEU A 141 -22.94 11.13 -20.55
N ARG A 142 -23.45 11.08 -19.31
CA ARG A 142 -24.77 10.52 -18.99
C ARG A 142 -25.92 11.48 -19.29
N LEU A 143 -25.64 12.77 -19.46
CA LEU A 143 -26.66 13.78 -19.73
C LEU A 143 -27.20 13.70 -21.16
N PRO A 144 -28.51 13.92 -21.37
CA PRO A 144 -29.10 13.98 -22.71
C PRO A 144 -28.47 15.06 -23.59
N PRO A 145 -28.54 14.92 -24.94
CA PRO A 145 -28.15 15.98 -25.86
C PRO A 145 -28.93 17.27 -25.55
N GLY A 146 -28.23 18.35 -25.22
CA GLY A 146 -28.82 19.65 -24.84
C GLY A 146 -28.70 20.02 -23.35
N GLN A 147 -28.37 19.06 -22.48
CA GLN A 147 -28.06 19.32 -21.06
C GLN A 147 -26.57 19.13 -20.73
N LYS A 148 -25.74 18.88 -21.75
CA LYS A 148 -24.30 18.73 -21.57
C LYS A 148 -23.67 20.06 -21.16
N PRO A 149 -22.64 20.06 -20.28
CA PRO A 149 -21.98 21.28 -19.87
C PRO A 149 -21.35 21.99 -21.08
N THR A 150 -21.46 23.31 -21.11
CA THR A 150 -20.91 24.11 -22.21
C THR A 150 -19.39 24.21 -22.13
N PRO A 151 -18.69 24.54 -23.22
CA PRO A 151 -17.24 24.74 -23.22
C PRO A 151 -16.74 25.85 -22.26
N GLU A 152 -17.61 26.75 -21.81
CA GLU A 152 -17.29 27.81 -20.85
C GLU A 152 -17.25 27.25 -19.42
N VAL A 153 -18.21 26.39 -19.06
CA VAL A 153 -18.23 25.69 -17.76
C VAL A 153 -16.99 24.81 -17.59
N TRP A 154 -16.49 24.21 -18.66
CA TRP A 154 -15.25 23.43 -18.62
C TRP A 154 -14.00 24.30 -18.46
N ARG A 155 -13.96 25.48 -19.08
CA ARG A 155 -12.82 26.41 -18.96
C ARG A 155 -12.70 27.00 -17.57
N GLU A 156 -13.81 27.46 -16.99
CA GLU A 156 -13.84 28.00 -15.63
C GLU A 156 -13.37 26.96 -14.60
N ARG A 157 -13.73 25.69 -14.79
CA ARG A 157 -13.28 24.59 -13.91
C ARG A 157 -11.78 24.31 -14.02
N ILE A 158 -11.21 24.38 -15.22
CA ILE A 158 -9.76 24.22 -15.42
C ILE A 158 -9.00 25.38 -14.75
N GLU A 159 -9.49 26.61 -14.92
CA GLU A 159 -8.88 27.80 -14.32
C GLU A 159 -8.97 27.79 -12.78
N GLN A 160 -10.03 27.22 -12.20
CA GLN A 160 -10.16 27.03 -10.74
C GLN A 160 -9.26 25.93 -10.19
N GLY A 161 -9.00 24.86 -10.96
CA GLY A 161 -8.01 23.82 -10.60
C GLY A 161 -6.57 24.36 -10.63
N GLU A 162 -6.23 25.16 -11.65
CA GLU A 162 -4.91 25.80 -11.76
C GLU A 162 -4.65 26.83 -10.64
N ALA A 163 -5.68 27.49 -10.11
CA ALA A 163 -5.56 28.45 -9.01
C ALA A 163 -5.39 27.80 -7.62
N GLY A 164 -5.70 26.50 -7.46
CA GLY A 164 -5.57 25.75 -6.21
C GLY A 164 -4.28 24.93 -6.08
N GLY A 165 -3.48 24.82 -7.13
CA GLY A 165 -2.28 23.97 -7.22
C GLY A 165 -0.93 24.69 -7.10
N GLY A 166 -0.90 25.91 -6.53
CA GLY A 166 0.30 26.75 -6.35
C GLY A 166 0.92 26.68 -4.96
#